data_AF-A0A0J7XMB3-F1
#
_entry.id   AF-A0A0J7XMB3-F1
#
_cell.length_a   1.000
_cell.length_b   1.000
_cell.length_c   1.000
_cell.angle_alpha   90.00
_cell.angle_beta   90.00
_cell.angle_gamma   90.00
#
_symmetry.space_group_name_H-M   'P 1'
#
loop_
_entity.id
_entity.type
_entity.pdbx_description
1 polymer ?
#
loop_
_entity_poly.entity_id
_entity_poly.type
_entity_poly.pdbx_seq_one_letter_code
_entity_poly.pdbx_strand_id
1 'polypeptide(L)'
;MAASISEDEQREHFAYCVQLFGGVTAFSRRLGIDERAIRRFINGERPIGAGLLDDTAKALRLLVAEATAAEEQIAAMLNIRAL
;
A
#
# COMPACT_ATOMS: atom_id res chain seq x y z
N MET A 1 -16.72 12.53 15.58
CA MET A 1 -17.20 11.17 15.27
C MET A 1 -16.78 10.87 13.85
N ALA A 2 -15.86 9.95 13.62
CA ALA A 2 -15.60 9.48 12.26
C ALA A 2 -16.87 8.74 11.81
N ALA A 3 -17.43 9.10 10.66
CA ALA A 3 -18.49 8.31 10.05
C ALA A 3 -17.98 6.87 9.92
N SER A 4 -18.82 5.88 10.23
CA SER A 4 -18.51 4.50 9.93
C SER A 4 -18.31 4.38 8.42
N ILE A 5 -17.08 4.10 8.00
CA ILE A 5 -16.74 3.83 6.60
C ILE A 5 -17.58 2.64 6.14
N SER A 6 -18.28 2.77 5.01
CA SER A 6 -19.03 1.68 4.41
C SER A 6 -18.10 0.59 3.87
N GLU A 7 -18.59 -0.64 3.73
CA GLU A 7 -17.80 -1.74 3.18
C GLU A 7 -17.31 -1.45 1.75
N ASP A 8 -18.09 -0.69 0.97
CA ASP A 8 -17.73 -0.26 -0.38
C ASP A 8 -16.58 0.74 -0.36
N GLU A 9 -16.65 1.78 0.46
CA GLU A 9 -15.55 2.75 0.63
C GLU A 9 -14.28 2.09 1.16
N GLN A 10 -14.41 1.14 2.09
CA GLN A 10 -13.28 0.37 2.60
C GLN A 10 -12.59 -0.43 1.48
N ARG A 11 -13.39 -1.05 0.60
CA ARG A 11 -12.90 -1.83 -0.54
C ARG A 11 -12.24 -0.96 -1.59
N GLU A 12 -12.85 0.17 -1.92
CA GLU A 12 -12.27 1.15 -2.84
C GLU A 12 -10.93 1.67 -2.32
N HIS A 13 -10.87 2.02 -1.03
CA HIS A 13 -9.63 2.49 -0.43
C HIS A 13 -8.56 1.40 -0.39
N PHE A 14 -8.93 0.16 -0.06
CA PHE A 14 -8.00 -0.98 -0.13
C PHE A 14 -7.48 -1.22 -1.56
N ALA A 15 -8.36 -1.18 -2.57
CA ALA A 15 -7.97 -1.30 -3.97
C ALA A 15 -7.00 -0.17 -4.39
N TYR A 16 -7.24 1.05 -3.92
CA TYR A 16 -6.32 2.17 -4.11
C TYR A 16 -4.94 1.91 -3.48
N CYS A 17 -4.89 1.40 -2.23
CA CYS A 17 -3.61 1.01 -1.62
C CYS A 17 -2.88 -0.05 -2.45
N VAL A 18 -3.57 -1.06 -2.96
CA VAL A 18 -2.97 -2.07 -3.84
C VAL A 18 -2.34 -1.43 -5.08
N GLN A 19 -2.97 -0.42 -5.67
CA GLN A 19 -2.40 0.33 -6.79
C GLN A 19 -1.18 1.18 -6.39
N LEU A 20 -1.17 1.80 -5.20
CA LEU A 20 0.00 2.53 -4.69
C LEU A 20 1.26 1.66 -4.58
N PHE A 21 1.10 0.37 -4.28
CA PHE A 21 2.21 -0.59 -4.28
C PHE A 21 2.63 -1.05 -5.68
N GLY A 22 1.97 -0.62 -6.75
CA GLY A 22 2.23 -1.06 -8.13
C GLY A 22 1.32 -2.22 -8.59
N GLY A 23 0.17 -2.41 -7.94
CA GLY A 23 -0.83 -3.40 -8.30
C GLY A 23 -0.72 -4.72 -7.53
N VAL A 24 -1.59 -5.68 -7.89
CA VAL A 24 -1.83 -6.93 -7.14
C VAL A 24 -0.54 -7.75 -6.93
N THR A 25 0.29 -7.91 -7.96
CA THR A 25 1.51 -8.73 -7.86
C THR A 25 2.54 -8.12 -6.91
N ALA A 26 2.75 -6.80 -6.96
CA ALA A 26 3.70 -6.13 -6.06
C ALA A 26 3.19 -6.14 -4.62
N PHE A 27 1.89 -5.87 -4.43
CA PHE A 27 1.23 -5.95 -3.13
C PHE A 27 1.30 -7.35 -2.50
N SER A 28 1.05 -8.39 -3.32
CA SER A 28 1.14 -9.80 -2.92
C SER A 28 2.51 -10.14 -2.34
N ARG A 29 3.58 -9.78 -3.05
CA ARG A 29 4.96 -10.00 -2.59
C ARG A 29 5.27 -9.27 -1.30
N ARG A 30 4.73 -8.05 -1.14
CA ARG A 30 5.01 -7.19 0.01
C ARG A 30 4.35 -7.68 1.29
N LEU A 31 3.10 -8.14 1.22
CA LEU A 31 2.36 -8.62 2.40
C LEU A 31 2.39 -10.15 2.56
N GLY A 32 2.95 -10.89 1.60
CA GLY A 32 2.92 -12.36 1.61
C GLY A 32 1.51 -12.94 1.45
N ILE A 33 0.61 -12.20 0.79
CA ILE A 33 -0.78 -12.59 0.58
C ILE A 33 -0.93 -13.10 -0.85
N ASP A 34 -1.62 -14.23 -1.02
CA ASP A 34 -1.95 -14.78 -2.33
C ASP A 34 -2.71 -13.78 -3.23
N GLU A 35 -2.31 -13.69 -4.50
CA GLU A 35 -2.90 -12.73 -5.45
C GLU A 35 -4.39 -12.94 -5.65
N ARG A 36 -4.86 -14.20 -5.65
CA ARG A 36 -6.28 -14.50 -5.77
C ARG A 36 -7.02 -14.04 -4.53
N ALA A 37 -6.46 -14.19 -3.34
CA ALA A 37 -7.06 -13.62 -2.12
C ALA A 37 -7.19 -12.08 -2.22
N ILE A 38 -6.16 -11.38 -2.72
CA ILE A 38 -6.21 -9.93 -2.95
C ILE A 38 -7.35 -9.55 -3.91
N ARG A 39 -7.47 -10.24 -5.04
CA ARG A 39 -8.56 -10.00 -6.01
C ARG A 39 -9.94 -10.23 -5.40
N ARG A 40 -10.10 -11.26 -4.56
CA ARG A 40 -11.36 -11.52 -3.85
C ARG A 40 -11.73 -10.38 -2.89
N PHE A 41 -10.77 -9.78 -2.20
CA PHE A 41 -11.03 -8.59 -1.39
C PHE A 41 -11.46 -7.39 -2.24
N ILE A 42 -10.73 -7.11 -3.33
CA ILE A 42 -11.02 -5.99 -4.24
C ILE A 42 -12.38 -6.14 -4.93
N ASN A 43 -12.80 -7.36 -5.24
CA ASN A 43 -14.08 -7.65 -5.90
C ASN A 43 -15.25 -7.76 -4.91
N GLY A 44 -15.00 -7.72 -3.60
CA GLY A 44 -16.04 -7.90 -2.57
C GLY A 44 -16.48 -9.36 -2.36
N GLU A 45 -15.78 -10.33 -2.94
CA GLU A 45 -16.01 -11.77 -2.75
C GLU A 45 -15.55 -12.27 -1.36
N ARG A 46 -14.81 -11.43 -0.63
CA ARG A 46 -14.38 -11.66 0.75
C ARG A 46 -14.33 -10.31 1.49
N PRO A 47 -14.86 -10.21 2.73
CA PRO A 47 -14.78 -8.98 3.49
C PRO A 47 -13.34 -8.66 3.90
N ILE A 48 -13.02 -7.37 4.00
CA ILE A 48 -11.71 -6.87 4.42
C ILE A 48 -11.73 -6.73 5.94
N GLY A 49 -10.96 -7.57 6.62
CA GLY A 49 -10.83 -7.50 8.08
C GLY A 49 -9.92 -6.38 8.55
N ALA A 50 -10.12 -5.92 9.80
CA ALA A 50 -9.29 -4.89 10.42
C ALA A 50 -7.78 -5.22 10.43
N GLY A 51 -7.42 -6.49 10.64
CA GLY A 51 -6.02 -6.93 10.62
C GLY A 51 -5.35 -6.71 9.26
N LEU A 52 -6.07 -6.99 8.15
CA LEU A 52 -5.55 -6.73 6.80
C LEU A 52 -5.32 -5.23 6.57
N LEU A 53 -6.21 -4.37 7.08
CA LEU A 53 -6.03 -2.92 7.00
C LEU A 53 -4.83 -2.46 7.83
N ASP A 54 -4.64 -2.99 9.04
CA ASP A 54 -3.50 -2.64 9.89
C ASP A 54 -2.17 -3.06 9.25
N ASP A 55 -2.10 -4.26 8.68
CA ASP A 55 -0.90 -4.72 7.97
C ASP A 55 -0.65 -3.92 6.69
N THR A 56 -1.71 -3.52 5.97
CA THR A 56 -1.61 -2.60 4.84
C THR A 56 -1.05 -1.24 5.27
N ALA A 57 -1.52 -0.69 6.39
CA ALA A 57 -1.03 0.57 6.93
C ALA A 57 0.44 0.50 7.35
N LYS A 58 0.88 -0.61 7.97
CA LYS A 58 2.29 -0.85 8.29
C LYS A 58 3.16 -0.91 7.03
N ALA A 59 2.70 -1.65 6.01
CA ALA A 59 3.41 -1.74 4.74
C ALA A 59 3.55 -0.37 4.05
N LEU A 60 2.51 0.48 4.13
CA LEU A 60 2.54 1.83 3.56
C LEU A 60 3.56 2.72 4.28
N ARG A 61 3.63 2.65 5.61
CA ARG A 61 4.66 3.39 6.37
C ARG A 61 6.07 2.96 5.99
N LEU A 62 6.28 1.67 5.73
CA LEU A 62 7.56 1.18 5.25
C LEU A 62 7.87 1.64 3.82
N LEU A 63 6.88 1.66 2.92
CA LEU A 63 7.03 2.23 1.57
C LEU A 63 7.41 3.71 1.63
N VAL A 64 6.80 4.49 2.53
CA VAL A 64 7.16 5.91 2.74
C VAL A 64 8.62 6.02 3.17
N ALA A 65 9.06 5.22 4.14
CA ALA A 65 10.45 5.25 4.60
C ALA A 65 11.45 4.90 3.48
N GLU A 66 11.16 3.86 2.68
CA GLU A 66 11.97 3.46 1.53
C GLU A 66 12.01 4.56 0.46
N ALA A 67 10.87 5.18 0.16
CA ALA A 67 10.77 6.26 -0.82
C ALA A 67 11.54 7.51 -0.37
N THR A 68 11.43 7.89 0.91
CA THR A 68 12.20 9.01 1.48
C THR A 68 13.69 8.74 1.42
N ALA A 69 14.15 7.54 1.80
CA ALA A 69 15.57 7.21 1.71
C ALA A 69 16.09 7.25 0.26
N ALA A 70 15.29 6.80 -0.71
CA ALA A 70 15.64 6.89 -2.13
C ALA A 70 15.72 8.35 -2.63
N GLU A 71 14.78 9.19 -2.19
CA GLU A 71 14.76 10.63 -2.49
C GLU A 71 16.01 11.34 -1.94
N GLU A 72 16.37 11.09 -0.68
CA GLU A 72 17.59 11.63 -0.06
C GLU A 72 18.87 11.25 -0.83
N GLN A 73 18.96 9.99 -1.28
CA GLN A 73 20.11 9.53 -2.08
C GLN A 73 20.20 10.26 -3.43
N ILE A 74 19.06 10.46 -4.10
CA ILE A 74 19.01 11.23 -5.35
C ILE A 74 19.43 12.68 -5.11
N ALA A 75 18.92 13.31 -4.04
CA ALA A 75 19.28 14.69 -3.67
C ALA A 75 20.79 14.82 -3.39
N ALA A 76 21.39 13.86 -2.70
CA ALA A 76 22.83 13.81 -2.47
C ALA A 76 23.63 13.71 -3.77
N MET A 77 23.21 12.87 -4.73
CA MET A 77 23.85 12.75 -6.04
C MET A 77 23.80 14.05 -6.85
N LEU A 78 22.71 14.81 -6.76
CA LEU A 78 22.59 16.10 -7.43
C LEU A 78 23.49 17.17 -6.80
N ASN A 79 23.63 17.17 -5.47
CA ASN A 79 24.51 18.09 -4.75
C ASN A 79 26.01 17.81 -5.01
N ILE A 80 26.39 16.54 -5.20
CA ILE A 80 27.77 16.15 -5.55
C ILE A 80 28.19 16.70 -6.93
N ARG A 81 27.25 16.96 -7.84
CA ARG A 81 27.53 17.49 -9.19
C ARG A 81 27.76 19.02 -9.24
N ALA A 82 27.59 19.74 -8.13
CA ALA A 82 27.68 21.20 -8.08
C ALA A 82 29.07 21.75 -7.67
N LEU A 83 30.11 20.92 -7.65
CA LEU A 83 31.51 21.26 -7.38
C LEU A 83 32.40 20.86 -8.56
#